data_AF-A0A7T1HGX3-F1
#
_entry.id   AF-A0A7T1HGX3-F1
#
_cell.length_a   1.000
_cell.length_b   1.000
_cell.length_c   1.000
_cell.angle_alpha   90.00
_cell.angle_beta   90.00
_cell.angle_gamma   90.00
#
_symmetry.space_group_name_H-M   'P 1'
#
loop_
_entity.id
_entity.type
_entity.pdbx_description
1 polymer ?
#
loop_
_entity_poly.entity_id
_entity_poly.type
_entity_poly.pdbx_seq_one_letter_code
_entity_poly.pdbx_strand_id
1 'polypeptide(L)'
;MSELVFVYGSLKRGEPNHPWLHGSHFLGRRRLVGARLHDLGPYPMAVPAAAELKLDEPREPPEPALIHGELYALEGSVLSRLDQLEDVPREYQRQRWQLSDGSLAWLYLGRHEQVIGLPLVPYGDWRSTPVFSYGSNLCPSQLARRCPRWDGSGLVARLEGWRWGINKRRLGRAPGEGAAGLVRHSGAHCWGVVHHHSPDDRAALDHCEGVAAGHYGHQRVQVITDSGERLDALTYVPTPAWRTPGLSAGGDYAAAILRGARHWRLPEAWLGLLEAELR
;
A
#
# COMPACT_ATOMS: atom_id res chain seq x y z
N MET A 1 19.04 -20.21 17.22
CA MET A 1 18.03 -20.48 16.19
C MET A 1 17.55 -19.14 15.64
N SER A 2 17.28 -19.06 14.34
CA SER A 2 16.77 -17.84 13.71
C SER A 2 15.26 -17.74 13.94
N GLU A 3 14.80 -16.59 14.41
CA GLU A 3 13.40 -16.28 14.66
C GLU A 3 12.88 -15.34 13.58
N LEU A 4 11.61 -15.47 13.22
CA LEU A 4 10.92 -14.54 12.33
C LEU A 4 10.13 -13.54 13.15
N VAL A 5 10.28 -12.25 12.86
CA VAL A 5 9.54 -11.16 13.52
C VAL A 5 8.88 -10.30 12.47
N PHE A 6 7.58 -10.05 12.65
CA PHE A 6 6.82 -9.10 11.85
C PHE A 6 6.69 -7.78 12.61
N VAL A 7 7.21 -6.70 12.01
CA VAL A 7 7.14 -5.36 12.56
C VAL A 7 6.23 -4.47 11.72
N TYR A 8 5.40 -3.67 12.39
CA TYR A 8 4.35 -2.88 11.73
C TYR A 8 4.38 -1.39 12.12
N GLY A 9 5.24 -1.00 13.07
CA GLY A 9 5.26 0.32 13.68
C GLY A 9 6.65 0.95 13.72
N SER A 10 7.05 1.45 14.88
CA SER A 10 8.30 2.20 15.13
C SER A 10 9.59 1.41 14.83
N LEU A 11 9.50 0.09 14.63
CA LEU A 11 10.60 -0.79 14.23
C LEU A 11 10.80 -0.91 12.70
N LYS A 12 9.84 -0.44 11.87
CA LYS A 12 9.95 -0.48 10.39
C LYS A 12 11.16 0.33 9.90
N ARG A 13 11.67 0.04 8.69
CA ARG A 13 12.74 0.85 8.08
C ARG A 13 12.36 2.33 8.03
N GLY A 14 13.30 3.18 8.43
CA GLY A 14 13.11 4.64 8.48
C GLY A 14 12.46 5.14 9.77
N GLU A 15 12.05 4.26 10.68
CA GLU A 15 11.43 4.62 11.95
C GLU A 15 12.44 4.66 13.12
N PRO A 16 12.12 5.39 14.21
CA PRO A 16 13.08 5.67 15.30
C PRO A 16 13.67 4.43 15.97
N ASN A 17 12.91 3.33 16.08
CA ASN A 17 13.36 2.11 16.75
C ASN A 17 13.98 1.10 15.76
N HIS A 18 14.05 1.40 14.47
CA HIS A 18 14.69 0.49 13.49
C HIS A 18 16.13 0.03 13.87
N PRO A 19 16.98 0.85 14.52
CA PRO A 19 18.31 0.42 14.96
C PRO A 19 18.32 -0.80 15.89
N TRP A 20 17.21 -1.12 16.57
CA TRP A 20 17.09 -2.33 17.39
C TRP A 20 17.09 -3.63 16.58
N LEU A 21 16.77 -3.54 15.28
CA LEU A 21 16.87 -4.65 14.33
C LEU A 21 18.26 -4.77 13.69
N HIS A 22 19.26 -4.02 14.13
CA HIS A 22 20.61 -4.09 13.56
C HIS A 22 21.16 -5.53 13.58
N GLY A 23 21.69 -5.98 12.44
CA GLY A 23 22.15 -7.35 12.22
C GLY A 23 21.06 -8.33 11.78
N SER A 24 19.80 -7.91 11.71
CA SER A 24 18.69 -8.74 11.21
C SER A 24 18.60 -8.70 9.67
N HIS A 25 18.05 -9.76 9.08
CA HIS A 25 17.85 -9.87 7.64
C HIS A 25 16.41 -9.47 7.26
N PHE A 26 16.27 -8.45 6.43
CA PHE A 26 14.97 -8.06 5.86
C PHE A 26 14.51 -9.07 4.81
N LEU A 27 13.30 -9.63 4.99
CA LEU A 27 12.69 -10.63 4.12
C LEU A 27 11.57 -10.08 3.22
N GLY A 28 11.37 -8.76 3.25
CA GLY A 28 10.34 -8.07 2.47
C GLY A 28 9.14 -7.61 3.28
N ARG A 29 8.28 -6.85 2.62
CA ARG A 29 6.99 -6.43 3.17
C ARG A 29 6.04 -7.63 3.27
N ARG A 30 5.24 -7.66 4.33
CA ARG A 30 4.18 -8.66 4.58
C ARG A 30 2.95 -7.97 5.13
N ARG A 31 1.86 -8.74 5.24
CA ARG A 31 0.59 -8.26 5.78
C ARG A 31 0.10 -9.22 6.85
N LEU A 32 -0.49 -8.65 7.89
CA LEU A 32 -1.14 -9.37 8.98
C LEU A 32 -2.64 -9.18 8.84
N VAL A 33 -3.40 -10.28 8.80
CA VAL A 33 -4.86 -10.27 8.75
C VAL A 33 -5.42 -10.59 10.13
N GLY A 34 -6.54 -9.96 10.50
CA GLY A 34 -7.24 -10.23 11.77
C GLY A 34 -6.81 -9.32 12.93
N ALA A 35 -6.03 -8.27 12.66
CA ALA A 35 -5.67 -7.24 13.63
C ALA A 35 -5.90 -5.84 13.03
N ARG A 36 -6.05 -4.85 13.91
CA ARG A 36 -6.20 -3.44 13.58
C ARG A 36 -5.09 -2.64 14.21
N LEU A 37 -4.67 -1.58 13.53
CA LEU A 37 -3.57 -0.73 13.97
C LEU A 37 -4.12 0.59 14.48
N HIS A 38 -3.89 0.89 15.76
CA HIS A 38 -4.28 2.16 16.39
C HIS A 38 -3.07 3.08 16.53
N ASP A 39 -3.33 4.38 16.44
CA ASP A 39 -2.33 5.42 16.62
C ASP A 39 -2.31 5.90 18.08
N LEU A 40 -1.21 5.64 18.81
CA LEU A 40 -1.00 6.12 20.18
C LEU A 40 -0.24 7.47 20.20
N GLY A 41 0.11 8.02 19.04
CA GLY A 41 0.91 9.22 18.86
C GLY A 41 2.35 8.89 18.43
N PRO A 42 3.27 8.62 19.37
CA PRO A 42 4.67 8.35 19.02
C PRO A 42 4.89 6.97 18.40
N TYR A 43 3.97 6.03 18.62
CA TYR A 43 4.04 4.66 18.09
C TYR A 43 2.62 4.10 17.87
N PRO A 44 2.45 3.05 17.05
CA PRO A 44 1.17 2.41 16.89
C PRO A 44 1.05 1.12 17.73
N MET A 45 -0.18 0.65 17.92
CA MET A 45 -0.46 -0.61 18.61
C MET A 45 -1.38 -1.48 17.75
N ALA A 46 -0.92 -2.70 17.43
CA ALA A 46 -1.76 -3.70 16.79
C ALA A 46 -2.59 -4.44 17.85
N VAL A 47 -3.91 -4.51 17.65
CA VAL A 47 -4.85 -5.23 18.52
C VAL A 47 -5.62 -6.26 17.69
N PRO A 48 -5.84 -7.50 18.20
CA PRO A 48 -6.69 -8.47 17.54
C PRO A 48 -8.09 -7.92 17.26
N ALA A 49 -8.55 -7.95 16.01
CA ALA A 49 -9.85 -7.38 15.63
C ALA A 49 -11.02 -8.12 16.33
N ALA A 50 -10.86 -9.41 16.63
CA ALA A 50 -11.85 -10.18 17.39
C ALA A 50 -12.04 -9.68 18.83
N ALA A 51 -11.04 -9.01 19.41
CA ALA A 51 -11.15 -8.42 20.74
C ALA A 51 -12.02 -7.15 20.76
N GLU A 52 -12.19 -6.48 19.62
CA GLU A 52 -12.98 -5.26 19.47
C GLU A 52 -14.47 -5.53 19.19
N LEU A 53 -14.83 -6.73 18.73
CA LEU A 53 -16.21 -7.12 18.39
C LEU A 53 -17.15 -7.28 19.61
N LYS A 54 -16.72 -6.85 20.81
CA LYS A 54 -17.45 -7.00 22.08
C LYS A 54 -18.28 -5.78 22.49
N LEU A 55 -18.52 -4.82 21.60
CA LEU A 55 -19.36 -3.65 21.89
C LEU A 55 -20.61 -3.65 21.01
N ASP A 56 -21.77 -3.54 21.67
CA ASP A 56 -23.15 -3.72 21.19
C ASP A 56 -23.65 -2.78 20.07
N GLU A 57 -22.78 -2.27 19.19
CA GLU A 57 -23.21 -1.46 18.04
C GLU A 57 -22.73 -2.03 16.70
N PRO A 58 -23.66 -2.41 15.80
CA PRO A 58 -23.30 -2.77 14.44
C PRO A 58 -22.92 -1.50 13.67
N ARG A 59 -21.65 -1.08 13.77
CA ARG A 59 -21.02 -0.21 12.77
C ARG A 59 -20.19 -1.07 11.84
N GLU A 60 -20.34 -0.87 10.53
CA GLU A 60 -19.31 -1.29 9.58
C GLU A 60 -17.98 -0.74 10.11
N PRO A 61 -16.98 -1.59 10.41
CA PRO A 61 -15.73 -1.10 10.93
C PRO A 61 -15.06 -0.24 9.85
N PRO A 62 -14.51 0.93 10.20
CA PRO A 62 -14.10 1.95 9.23
C PRO A 62 -12.91 1.56 8.33
N GLU A 63 -12.18 0.49 8.67
CA GLU A 63 -11.03 -0.02 7.91
C GLU A 63 -11.08 -1.57 7.88
N PRO A 64 -10.46 -2.25 6.90
CA PRO A 64 -10.24 -3.69 6.98
C PRO A 64 -9.30 -4.05 8.15
N ALA A 65 -9.47 -5.23 8.74
CA ALA A 65 -8.56 -5.77 9.75
C ALA A 65 -7.29 -6.34 9.09
N LEU A 66 -6.52 -5.46 8.46
CA LEU A 66 -5.28 -5.76 7.76
C LEU A 66 -4.21 -4.73 8.14
N ILE A 67 -3.01 -5.20 8.48
CA ILE A 67 -1.87 -4.36 8.84
C ILE A 67 -0.73 -4.64 7.87
N HIS A 68 -0.14 -3.57 7.31
CA HIS A 68 1.05 -3.64 6.49
C HIS A 68 2.31 -3.53 7.36
N GLY A 69 3.28 -4.39 7.11
CA GLY A 69 4.54 -4.39 7.86
C GLY A 69 5.68 -5.04 7.10
N GLU A 70 6.72 -5.36 7.85
CA GLU A 70 8.00 -5.85 7.37
C GLU A 70 8.37 -7.12 8.13
N LEU A 71 8.85 -8.14 7.42
CA LEU A 71 9.29 -9.39 8.01
C LEU A 71 10.81 -9.42 8.09
N TYR A 72 11.34 -9.81 9.24
CA TYR A 72 12.76 -9.97 9.50
C TYR A 72 13.08 -11.36 10.04
N ALA A 73 14.25 -11.89 9.64
CA ALA A 73 14.90 -12.98 10.34
C ALA A 73 15.98 -12.43 11.27
N LEU A 74 15.97 -12.85 12.53
CA LEU A 74 16.89 -12.37 13.55
C LEU A 74 17.32 -13.47 14.52
N GLU A 75 18.39 -13.23 15.25
CA GLU A 75 18.84 -14.14 16.31
C GLU A 75 17.96 -13.99 17.56
N GLY A 76 17.83 -15.07 18.35
CA GLY A 76 17.09 -15.03 19.62
C GLY A 76 17.58 -13.95 20.60
N SER A 77 18.86 -13.59 20.57
CA SER A 77 19.42 -12.48 21.38
C SER A 77 18.85 -11.12 20.99
N VAL A 78 18.57 -10.89 19.70
CA VAL A 78 17.89 -9.68 19.21
C VAL A 78 16.44 -9.69 19.67
N LEU A 79 15.77 -10.84 19.56
CA LEU A 79 14.39 -10.99 20.00
C LEU A 79 14.22 -10.66 21.50
N SER A 80 15.13 -11.14 22.35
CA SER A 80 15.11 -10.82 23.79
C SER A 80 15.33 -9.33 24.09
N ARG A 81 16.09 -8.61 23.26
CA ARG A 81 16.24 -7.14 23.39
C ARG A 81 14.98 -6.40 22.97
N LEU A 82 14.29 -6.89 21.93
CA LEU A 82 12.99 -6.35 21.54
C LEU A 82 11.94 -6.57 22.64
N ASP A 83 11.95 -7.71 23.34
CA ASP A 83 11.05 -7.92 24.47
C ASP A 83 11.24 -6.89 25.59
N GLN A 84 12.48 -6.42 25.81
CA GLN A 84 12.78 -5.36 26.78
C GLN A 84 12.29 -3.99 26.29
N LEU A 85 12.49 -3.70 25.01
CA LEU A 85 12.02 -2.45 24.39
C LEU A 85 10.49 -2.34 24.45
N GLU A 86 9.79 -3.44 24.14
CA GLU A 86 8.32 -3.52 24.04
C GLU A 86 7.66 -3.82 25.41
N ASP A 87 8.43 -3.74 26.51
CA ASP A 87 8.02 -4.02 27.90
C ASP A 87 7.11 -5.26 28.03
N VAL A 88 7.56 -6.40 27.48
CA VAL A 88 6.78 -7.65 27.51
C VAL A 88 6.83 -8.30 28.90
N PRO A 89 5.69 -8.77 29.46
CA PRO A 89 4.33 -8.82 28.88
C PRO A 89 3.40 -7.66 29.32
N ARG A 90 3.95 -6.56 29.85
CA ARG A 90 3.17 -5.47 30.47
C ARG A 90 2.53 -4.58 29.42
N GLU A 91 3.34 -3.95 28.56
CA GLU A 91 2.85 -3.05 27.51
C GLU A 91 2.33 -3.86 26.33
N TYR A 92 3.20 -4.69 25.75
CA TYR A 92 2.83 -5.62 24.68
C TYR A 92 2.86 -7.08 25.14
N GLN A 93 2.06 -7.91 24.48
CA GLN A 93 2.17 -9.36 24.55
C GLN A 93 2.83 -9.87 23.27
N ARG A 94 3.91 -10.62 23.42
CA ARG A 94 4.51 -11.29 22.27
C ARG A 94 3.72 -12.54 21.92
N GLN A 95 3.18 -12.59 20.71
CA GLN A 95 2.42 -13.72 20.19
C GLN A 95 2.95 -14.16 18.84
N ARG A 96 2.64 -15.40 18.42
CA ARG A 96 3.09 -15.96 17.15
C ARG A 96 1.89 -16.19 16.24
N TRP A 97 1.77 -15.42 15.16
CA TRP A 97 0.64 -15.49 14.23
C TRP A 97 1.12 -15.77 12.81
N GLN A 98 0.21 -16.33 12.01
CA GLN A 98 0.42 -16.55 10.59
C GLN A 98 0.13 -15.27 9.81
N LEU A 99 1.05 -14.87 8.94
CA LEU A 99 0.92 -13.74 8.02
C LEU A 99 0.17 -14.19 6.75
N SER A 100 -0.24 -13.23 5.91
CA SER A 100 -1.06 -13.54 4.73
C SER A 100 -0.38 -14.36 3.65
N ASP A 101 0.95 -14.44 3.66
CA ASP A 101 1.73 -15.33 2.79
C ASP A 101 1.98 -16.73 3.39
N GLY A 102 1.39 -17.01 4.56
CA GLY A 102 1.52 -18.28 5.28
C GLY A 102 2.73 -18.37 6.23
N SER A 103 3.62 -17.37 6.24
CA SER A 103 4.76 -17.35 7.17
C SER A 103 4.29 -17.18 8.63
N LEU A 104 4.99 -17.83 9.57
CA LEU A 104 4.65 -17.81 10.99
C LEU A 104 5.69 -17.01 11.77
N ALA A 105 5.33 -15.81 12.23
CA ALA A 105 6.25 -14.84 12.83
C ALA A 105 5.80 -14.41 14.23
N TRP A 106 6.75 -13.92 15.03
CA TRP A 106 6.48 -13.21 16.28
C TRP A 106 5.99 -11.79 16.00
N LEU A 107 5.06 -11.34 16.83
CA LEU A 107 4.47 -10.01 16.83
C LEU A 107 4.32 -9.52 18.26
N TYR A 108 4.42 -8.22 18.46
CA TYR A 108 4.05 -7.56 19.69
C TYR A 108 2.62 -7.06 19.53
N LEU A 109 1.69 -7.51 20.36
CA LEU A 109 0.26 -7.15 20.27
C LEU A 109 -0.19 -6.47 21.57
N GLY A 110 -0.99 -5.43 21.43
CA GLY A 110 -1.64 -4.77 22.55
C GLY A 110 -2.95 -5.45 22.95
N ARG A 111 -3.60 -4.86 23.96
CA ARG A 111 -4.94 -5.25 24.42
C ARG A 111 -5.96 -4.20 24.01
N HIS A 112 -7.22 -4.61 23.86
CA HIS A 112 -8.29 -3.73 23.44
C HIS A 112 -8.44 -2.52 24.37
N GLU A 113 -8.29 -2.72 25.68
CA GLU A 113 -8.45 -1.68 26.69
C GLU A 113 -7.42 -0.54 26.56
N GLN A 114 -6.28 -0.80 25.93
CA GLN A 114 -5.23 0.20 25.71
C GLN A 114 -5.55 1.16 24.55
N VAL A 115 -6.49 0.79 23.66
CA VAL A 115 -6.76 1.52 22.41
C VAL A 115 -8.17 2.09 22.33
N ILE A 116 -8.96 2.00 23.41
CA ILE A 116 -10.33 2.54 23.46
C ILE A 116 -10.29 4.05 23.18
N GLY A 117 -11.07 4.47 22.17
CA GLY A 117 -11.16 5.87 21.76
C GLY A 117 -9.98 6.39 20.91
N LEU A 118 -8.96 5.57 20.67
CA LEU A 118 -7.83 5.96 19.82
C LEU A 118 -8.14 5.73 18.33
N PRO A 119 -7.72 6.65 17.44
CA PRO A 119 -7.98 6.53 16.02
C PRO A 119 -7.22 5.34 15.41
N LEU A 120 -7.80 4.78 14.35
CA LEU A 120 -7.09 3.81 13.51
C LEU A 120 -6.04 4.51 12.64
N VAL A 121 -4.92 3.84 12.43
CA VAL A 121 -3.94 4.21 11.41
C VAL A 121 -4.57 3.95 10.03
N PRO A 122 -4.66 4.97 9.14
CA PRO A 122 -5.26 4.80 7.82
C PRO A 122 -4.61 3.67 7.03
N TYR A 123 -5.43 2.84 6.38
CA TYR A 123 -4.98 1.67 5.61
C TYR A 123 -4.19 0.62 6.41
N GLY A 124 -4.11 0.75 7.74
CA GLY A 124 -3.29 -0.14 8.57
C GLY A 124 -1.79 -0.09 8.24
N ASP A 125 -1.28 1.06 7.76
CA ASP A 125 0.13 1.20 7.34
C ASP A 125 0.81 2.38 8.05
N TRP A 126 1.58 2.08 9.10
CA TRP A 126 2.24 3.12 9.90
C TRP A 126 3.22 3.94 9.06
N ARG A 127 3.01 5.27 9.03
CA ARG A 127 3.89 6.25 8.36
C ARG A 127 4.19 5.94 6.89
N SER A 128 3.30 5.20 6.24
CA SER A 128 3.26 5.11 4.78
C SER A 128 1.83 4.96 4.29
N THR A 129 1.63 5.07 2.99
CA THR A 129 0.32 4.85 2.36
C THR A 129 0.47 3.87 1.21
N PRO A 130 -0.31 2.78 1.16
CA PRO A 130 -0.39 1.93 -0.01
C PRO A 130 -1.07 2.69 -1.16
N VAL A 131 -0.37 2.84 -2.28
CA VAL A 131 -0.87 3.55 -3.47
C VAL A 131 -0.88 2.60 -4.67
N PHE A 132 -2.07 2.35 -5.22
CA PHE A 132 -2.28 1.59 -6.44
C PHE A 132 -1.98 2.44 -7.68
N SER A 133 -0.90 2.11 -8.37
CA SER A 133 -0.46 2.74 -9.61
C SER A 133 -0.88 1.90 -10.83
N TYR A 134 -1.48 2.55 -11.82
CA TYR A 134 -1.99 1.90 -13.05
C TYR A 134 -1.58 2.64 -14.34
N GLY A 135 -0.78 3.70 -14.22
CA GLY A 135 -0.31 4.53 -15.33
C GLY A 135 1.21 4.58 -15.37
N SER A 136 1.79 5.74 -15.71
CA SER A 136 3.24 5.88 -15.85
C SER A 136 4.04 5.62 -14.57
N ASN A 137 3.42 5.69 -13.39
CA ASN A 137 4.06 5.32 -12.12
C ASN A 137 4.28 3.80 -11.98
N LEU A 138 3.81 2.99 -12.94
CA LEU A 138 4.28 1.61 -13.10
C LEU A 138 5.77 1.53 -13.45
N CYS A 139 6.33 2.56 -14.09
CA CYS A 139 7.74 2.59 -14.50
C CYS A 139 8.65 2.87 -13.29
N PRO A 140 9.54 1.93 -12.89
CA PRO A 140 10.38 2.10 -11.70
C PRO A 140 11.25 3.35 -11.72
N SER A 141 11.89 3.66 -12.85
CA SER A 141 12.76 4.84 -12.96
C SER A 141 11.98 6.16 -12.83
N GLN A 142 10.73 6.18 -13.31
CA GLN A 142 9.87 7.34 -13.10
C GLN A 142 9.44 7.45 -11.64
N LEU A 143 9.02 6.34 -11.04
CA LEU A 143 8.55 6.33 -9.66
C LEU A 143 9.67 6.74 -8.70
N ALA A 144 10.87 6.17 -8.84
CA ALA A 144 12.04 6.50 -8.03
C ALA A 144 12.43 8.00 -8.14
N ARG A 145 12.27 8.60 -9.32
CA ARG A 145 12.52 10.05 -9.50
C ARG A 145 11.51 10.92 -8.75
N ARG A 146 10.25 10.48 -8.67
CA ARG A 146 9.17 11.22 -7.98
C ARG A 146 9.17 10.95 -6.47
N CYS A 147 9.54 9.75 -6.08
CA CYS A 147 9.46 9.22 -4.72
C CYS A 147 10.84 8.67 -4.31
N PRO A 148 11.79 9.54 -3.91
CA PRO A 148 13.16 9.12 -3.59
C PRO A 148 13.28 8.21 -2.36
N ARG A 149 12.26 8.15 -1.49
CA ARG A 149 12.25 7.20 -0.34
C ARG A 149 11.54 5.88 -0.65
N TRP A 150 11.06 5.68 -1.88
CA TRP A 150 10.51 4.41 -2.29
C TRP A 150 11.57 3.30 -2.23
N ASP A 151 11.22 2.18 -1.61
CA ASP A 151 12.15 1.08 -1.32
C ASP A 151 12.33 0.08 -2.47
N GLY A 152 11.83 0.42 -3.67
CA GLY A 152 11.89 -0.45 -4.84
C GLY A 152 10.88 -1.59 -4.85
N SER A 153 10.09 -1.77 -3.77
CA SER A 153 9.12 -2.86 -3.67
C SER A 153 7.76 -2.49 -4.26
N GLY A 154 7.05 -3.48 -4.78
CA GLY A 154 5.71 -3.34 -5.32
C GLY A 154 4.94 -4.65 -5.25
N LEU A 155 3.62 -4.56 -5.08
CA LEU A 155 2.71 -5.70 -5.06
C LEU A 155 1.75 -5.62 -6.25
N VAL A 156 1.85 -6.57 -7.16
CA VAL A 156 0.93 -6.67 -8.30
C VAL A 156 -0.47 -6.99 -7.79
N ALA A 157 -1.46 -6.21 -8.22
CA ALA A 157 -2.84 -6.39 -7.81
C ALA A 157 -3.82 -6.01 -8.91
N ARG A 158 -5.04 -6.54 -8.81
CA ARG A 158 -6.16 -6.26 -9.69
C ARG A 158 -7.20 -5.42 -8.97
N LEU A 159 -7.72 -4.42 -9.66
CA LEU A 159 -8.80 -3.55 -9.22
C LEU A 159 -10.06 -3.86 -10.02
N GLU A 160 -11.12 -4.33 -9.35
CA GLU A 160 -12.41 -4.69 -9.96
C GLU A 160 -13.40 -3.51 -10.00
N GLY A 161 -14.28 -3.49 -11.01
CA GLY A 161 -15.31 -2.47 -11.17
C GLY A 161 -14.80 -1.15 -11.77
N TRP A 162 -13.62 -1.17 -12.38
CA TRP A 162 -12.98 -0.02 -13.00
C TRP A 162 -12.45 -0.36 -14.39
N ARG A 163 -12.78 0.50 -15.36
CA ARG A 163 -12.22 0.47 -16.71
C ARG A 163 -11.06 1.45 -16.80
N TRP A 164 -9.92 0.95 -17.22
CA TRP A 164 -8.74 1.73 -17.56
C TRP A 164 -8.84 2.30 -18.98
N GLY A 165 -8.19 3.43 -19.23
CA GLY A 165 -8.00 3.97 -20.57
C GLY A 165 -7.23 5.28 -20.55
N ILE A 166 -6.88 5.79 -21.74
CA ILE A 166 -6.33 7.15 -21.88
C ILE A 166 -7.49 8.13 -21.95
N ASN A 167 -7.82 8.74 -20.81
CA ASN A 167 -9.01 9.58 -20.69
C ASN A 167 -8.81 10.82 -19.81
N LYS A 168 -7.58 11.08 -19.37
CA LYS A 168 -7.25 12.27 -18.59
C LYS A 168 -6.55 13.30 -19.45
N ARG A 169 -7.08 14.53 -19.52
CA ARG A 169 -6.51 15.62 -20.31
C ARG A 169 -5.12 16.04 -19.81
N ARG A 170 -4.18 16.32 -20.72
CA ARG A 170 -2.86 16.86 -20.40
C ARG A 170 -2.73 18.32 -20.85
N LEU A 171 -2.31 19.21 -19.93
CA LEU A 171 -1.92 20.57 -20.28
C LEU A 171 -0.56 20.56 -20.99
N GLY A 172 -0.37 21.48 -21.94
CA GLY A 172 0.91 21.69 -22.62
C GLY A 172 1.36 20.50 -23.48
N ARG A 173 0.40 19.74 -24.03
CA ARG A 173 0.62 18.62 -24.96
C ARG A 173 -0.22 18.78 -26.21
N ALA A 174 0.06 17.97 -27.23
CA ALA A 174 -0.67 18.03 -28.50
C ALA A 174 -2.18 17.82 -28.27
N PRO A 175 -3.06 18.47 -29.07
CA PRO A 175 -4.48 18.20 -29.00
C PRO A 175 -4.77 16.70 -29.15
N GLY A 176 -5.63 16.17 -28.27
CA GLY A 176 -5.95 14.73 -28.25
C GLY A 176 -5.00 13.86 -27.41
N GLU A 177 -3.87 14.40 -26.91
CA GLU A 177 -2.99 13.62 -26.03
C GLU A 177 -3.51 13.58 -24.58
N GLY A 178 -3.55 12.38 -24.00
CA GLY A 178 -4.05 12.11 -22.66
C GLY A 178 -3.09 11.36 -21.74
N ALA A 179 -3.55 11.16 -20.51
CA ALA A 179 -2.94 10.29 -19.52
C ALA A 179 -3.89 9.15 -19.14
N ALA A 180 -3.33 8.11 -18.54
CA ALA A 180 -4.09 7.00 -17.99
C ALA A 180 -5.08 7.48 -16.94
N GLY A 181 -6.28 6.91 -16.94
CA GLY A 181 -7.28 7.17 -15.93
C GLY A 181 -8.26 6.01 -15.78
N LEU A 182 -8.99 6.03 -14.68
CA LEU A 182 -9.98 5.02 -14.34
C LEU A 182 -11.40 5.61 -14.37
N VAL A 183 -12.36 4.79 -14.80
CA VAL A 183 -13.79 5.10 -14.75
C VAL A 183 -14.52 3.90 -14.15
N ARG A 184 -15.49 4.14 -13.25
CA ARG A 184 -16.35 3.07 -12.72
C ARG A 184 -17.06 2.36 -13.88
N HIS A 185 -16.96 1.04 -13.90
CA HIS A 185 -17.60 0.20 -14.92
C HIS A 185 -17.79 -1.21 -14.38
N SER A 186 -19.04 -1.64 -14.25
CA SER A 186 -19.36 -3.00 -13.79
C SER A 186 -18.74 -4.05 -14.73
N GLY A 187 -18.17 -5.11 -14.17
CA GLY A 187 -17.51 -6.18 -14.94
C GLY A 187 -16.13 -5.82 -15.54
N ALA A 188 -15.70 -4.56 -15.49
CA ALA A 188 -14.34 -4.19 -15.91
C ALA A 188 -13.33 -4.40 -14.77
N HIS A 189 -12.06 -4.56 -15.12
CA HIS A 189 -10.97 -4.58 -14.16
C HIS A 189 -9.72 -3.91 -14.74
N CYS A 190 -8.80 -3.58 -13.85
CA CYS A 190 -7.50 -3.01 -14.18
C CYS A 190 -6.41 -3.68 -13.34
N TRP A 191 -5.28 -4.00 -13.96
CA TRP A 191 -4.09 -4.43 -13.24
C TRP A 191 -3.14 -3.26 -13.01
N GLY A 192 -2.47 -3.31 -11.87
CA GLY A 192 -1.48 -2.32 -11.48
C GLY A 192 -0.63 -2.83 -10.33
N VAL A 193 0.08 -1.90 -9.68
CA VAL A 193 1.03 -2.22 -8.61
C VAL A 193 0.79 -1.30 -7.43
N VAL A 194 0.68 -1.90 -6.25
CA VAL A 194 0.63 -1.18 -4.97
C VAL A 194 2.05 -0.95 -4.49
N HIS A 195 2.39 0.32 -4.28
CA HIS A 195 3.64 0.74 -3.67
C HIS A 195 3.34 1.43 -2.34
N HIS A 196 4.29 1.43 -1.42
CA HIS A 196 4.15 2.13 -0.14
C HIS A 196 4.96 3.41 -0.17
N HIS A 197 4.31 4.54 0.09
CA HIS A 197 4.95 5.85 0.05
C HIS A 197 4.95 6.51 1.42
N SER A 198 6.10 7.05 1.80
CA SER A 198 6.21 7.95 2.96
C SER A 198 5.34 9.20 2.77
N PRO A 199 5.03 9.96 3.84
CA PRO A 199 4.27 11.21 3.72
C PRO A 199 4.87 12.19 2.70
N ASP A 200 6.20 12.31 2.65
CA ASP A 200 6.91 13.21 1.73
C ASP A 200 6.77 12.75 0.28
N ASP A 201 6.98 11.46 0.00
CA ASP A 201 6.77 10.89 -1.34
C ASP A 201 5.31 10.99 -1.76
N ARG A 202 4.38 10.80 -0.82
CA ARG A 202 2.95 10.94 -1.06
C ARG A 202 2.60 12.37 -1.45
N ALA A 203 3.14 13.37 -0.77
CA ALA A 203 2.96 14.78 -1.15
C ALA A 203 3.56 15.08 -2.54
N ALA A 204 4.74 14.53 -2.85
CA ALA A 204 5.35 14.67 -4.18
C ALA A 204 4.47 14.06 -5.29
N LEU A 205 3.82 12.93 -5.04
CA LEU A 205 2.83 12.37 -5.96
C LEU A 205 1.60 13.28 -6.09
N ASP A 206 1.05 13.85 -5.02
CA ASP A 206 -0.07 14.79 -5.11
C ASP A 206 0.24 15.99 -6.02
N HIS A 207 1.46 16.49 -5.95
CA HIS A 207 1.92 17.57 -6.82
C HIS A 207 2.00 17.11 -8.28
N CYS A 208 2.59 15.93 -8.54
CA CYS A 208 2.70 15.36 -9.88
C CYS A 208 1.33 15.07 -10.52
N GLU A 209 0.39 14.57 -9.72
CA GLU A 209 -0.97 14.25 -10.16
C GLU A 209 -1.87 15.49 -10.17
N GLY A 210 -1.37 16.67 -9.77
CA GLY A 210 -2.10 17.94 -9.83
C GLY A 210 -3.36 17.95 -8.96
N VAL A 211 -3.30 17.32 -7.78
CA VAL A 211 -4.46 17.15 -6.89
C VAL A 211 -5.00 18.51 -6.43
N ALA A 212 -4.13 19.44 -6.03
CA ALA A 212 -4.54 20.80 -5.64
C ALA A 212 -5.21 21.58 -6.79
N ALA A 213 -4.88 21.27 -8.05
CA ALA A 213 -5.49 21.85 -9.24
C ALA A 213 -6.72 21.05 -9.74
N GLY A 214 -7.12 20.01 -9.01
CA GLY A 214 -8.25 19.16 -9.36
C GLY A 214 -8.03 18.25 -10.58
N HIS A 215 -6.79 18.01 -11.01
CA HIS A 215 -6.51 17.16 -12.17
C HIS A 215 -6.90 15.70 -11.89
N TYR A 216 -6.49 15.19 -10.74
CA TYR A 216 -6.90 13.92 -10.18
C TYR A 216 -7.43 14.13 -8.75
N GLY A 217 -8.38 13.30 -8.35
CA GLY A 217 -8.83 13.19 -6.96
C GLY A 217 -8.33 11.89 -6.32
N HIS A 218 -8.29 11.89 -4.98
CA HIS A 218 -8.01 10.68 -4.20
C HIS A 218 -9.22 9.76 -4.21
N GLN A 219 -8.97 8.47 -4.39
CA GLN A 219 -9.97 7.44 -4.27
C GLN A 219 -9.39 6.28 -3.45
N ARG A 220 -10.04 5.96 -2.33
CA ARG A 220 -9.82 4.66 -1.67
C ARG A 220 -10.45 3.56 -2.52
N VAL A 221 -9.67 2.53 -2.82
CA VAL A 221 -10.09 1.36 -3.58
C VAL A 221 -9.65 0.10 -2.87
N GLN A 222 -10.39 -0.99 -3.06
CA GLN A 222 -9.97 -2.32 -2.64
C GLN A 222 -9.38 -3.04 -3.85
N VAL A 223 -8.14 -3.51 -3.71
CA VAL A 223 -7.44 -4.30 -4.74
C VAL A 223 -7.30 -5.75 -4.27
N ILE A 224 -7.13 -6.65 -5.24
CA ILE A 224 -7.06 -8.10 -5.04
C ILE A 224 -5.71 -8.58 -5.54
N THR A 225 -4.92 -9.24 -4.70
CA THR A 225 -3.65 -9.87 -5.09
C THR A 225 -3.88 -11.12 -5.94
N ASP A 226 -2.82 -11.69 -6.48
CA ASP A 226 -2.85 -13.01 -7.13
C ASP A 226 -3.30 -14.14 -6.19
N SER A 227 -2.95 -14.06 -4.90
CA SER A 227 -3.39 -14.96 -3.85
C SER A 227 -4.84 -14.77 -3.40
N GLY A 228 -5.54 -13.77 -3.95
CA GLY A 228 -6.93 -13.45 -3.59
C GLY A 228 -7.09 -12.60 -2.33
N GLU A 229 -5.99 -12.14 -1.72
CA GLU A 229 -6.01 -11.21 -0.59
C GLU A 229 -6.57 -9.85 -1.03
N ARG A 230 -7.49 -9.31 -0.23
CA ARG A 230 -8.11 -7.99 -0.45
C ARG A 230 -7.47 -6.97 0.48
N LEU A 231 -7.01 -5.86 -0.06
CA LEU A 231 -6.43 -4.76 0.72
C LEU A 231 -6.87 -3.41 0.16
N ASP A 232 -7.03 -2.44 1.07
CA ASP A 232 -7.34 -1.07 0.69
C ASP A 232 -6.07 -0.34 0.26
N ALA A 233 -6.20 0.41 -0.82
CA ALA A 233 -5.14 1.26 -1.33
C ALA A 233 -5.74 2.59 -1.77
N LEU A 234 -4.92 3.62 -1.72
CA LEU A 234 -5.20 4.89 -2.34
C LEU A 234 -4.90 4.81 -3.84
N THR A 235 -5.71 5.43 -4.67
CA THR A 235 -5.39 5.65 -6.07
C THR A 235 -5.84 7.04 -6.50
N TYR A 236 -5.34 7.48 -7.64
CA TYR A 236 -5.71 8.76 -8.24
C TYR A 236 -6.71 8.50 -9.34
N VAL A 237 -7.81 9.22 -9.38
CA VAL A 237 -8.80 9.10 -10.47
C VAL A 237 -9.00 10.48 -11.10
N PRO A 238 -8.99 10.61 -12.45
CA PRO A 238 -9.22 11.90 -13.08
C PRO A 238 -10.58 12.46 -12.66
N THR A 239 -10.62 13.71 -12.24
CA THR A 239 -11.89 14.36 -11.88
C THR A 239 -12.76 14.55 -13.13
N PRO A 240 -14.08 14.74 -12.98
CA PRO A 240 -14.97 14.93 -14.12
C PRO A 240 -14.53 16.05 -15.08
N ALA A 241 -14.02 17.16 -14.56
CA ALA A 241 -13.56 18.30 -15.36
C ALA A 241 -12.30 18.01 -16.21
N TRP A 242 -11.54 16.99 -15.81
CA TRP A 242 -10.29 16.59 -16.47
C TRP A 242 -10.41 15.31 -17.28
N ARG A 243 -11.62 14.74 -17.35
CA ARG A 243 -11.90 13.51 -18.08
C ARG A 243 -12.45 13.81 -19.46
N THR A 244 -11.92 13.16 -20.49
CA THR A 244 -12.38 13.28 -21.87
C THR A 244 -12.18 11.94 -22.59
N PRO A 245 -13.19 11.41 -23.30
CA PRO A 245 -13.05 10.19 -24.08
C PRO A 245 -12.23 10.42 -25.35
N GLY A 246 -11.69 9.35 -25.94
CA GLY A 246 -11.02 9.40 -27.24
C GLY A 246 -9.66 10.10 -27.24
N LEU A 247 -8.98 10.17 -26.09
CA LEU A 247 -7.60 10.65 -26.03
C LEU A 247 -6.62 9.50 -26.35
N SER A 248 -5.46 9.86 -26.89
CA SER A 248 -4.37 8.92 -27.18
C SER A 248 -3.15 9.21 -26.31
N ALA A 249 -2.31 8.22 -26.04
CA ALA A 249 -1.06 8.42 -25.31
C ALA A 249 0.04 8.88 -26.26
N GLY A 250 0.86 9.85 -25.85
CA GLY A 250 2.11 10.15 -26.55
C GLY A 250 3.09 8.96 -26.45
N GLY A 251 3.95 8.78 -27.46
CA GLY A 251 4.83 7.60 -27.58
C GLY A 251 5.72 7.34 -26.35
N ASP A 252 6.36 8.37 -25.82
CA ASP A 252 7.20 8.24 -24.61
C ASP A 252 6.38 7.85 -23.37
N TYR A 253 5.16 8.37 -23.25
CA TYR A 253 4.26 8.08 -22.15
C TYR A 253 3.75 6.63 -22.21
N ALA A 254 3.32 6.19 -23.40
CA ALA A 254 2.95 4.81 -23.68
C ALA A 254 4.10 3.85 -23.37
N ALA A 255 5.31 4.16 -23.85
CA ALA A 255 6.50 3.35 -23.62
C ALA A 255 6.85 3.23 -22.12
N ALA A 256 6.64 4.29 -21.32
CA ALA A 256 6.82 4.24 -19.88
C ALA A 256 5.83 3.28 -19.20
N ILE A 257 4.55 3.33 -19.58
CA ILE A 257 3.52 2.41 -19.05
C ILE A 257 3.88 0.96 -19.37
N LEU A 258 4.18 0.66 -20.64
CA LEU A 258 4.50 -0.70 -21.08
C LEU A 258 5.78 -1.23 -20.42
N ARG A 259 6.81 -0.40 -20.28
CA ARG A 259 8.05 -0.77 -19.57
C ARG A 259 7.78 -1.13 -18.11
N GLY A 260 6.95 -0.34 -17.43
CA GLY A 260 6.53 -0.62 -16.06
C GLY A 260 5.73 -1.91 -15.97
N ALA A 261 4.72 -2.07 -16.82
CA ALA A 261 3.88 -3.26 -16.85
C ALA A 261 4.69 -4.55 -17.06
N ARG A 262 5.69 -4.53 -17.96
CA ARG A 262 6.61 -5.65 -18.19
C ARG A 262 7.57 -5.87 -17.02
N HIS A 263 8.12 -4.81 -16.43
CA HIS A 263 9.01 -4.92 -15.27
C HIS A 263 8.34 -5.66 -14.11
N TRP A 264 7.08 -5.32 -13.83
CA TRP A 264 6.28 -5.93 -12.78
C TRP A 264 5.62 -7.25 -13.19
N ARG A 265 5.82 -7.70 -14.43
CA ARG A 265 5.21 -8.93 -14.97
C ARG A 265 3.69 -8.96 -14.77
N LEU A 266 3.02 -7.85 -15.11
CA LEU A 266 1.55 -7.83 -15.14
C LEU A 266 1.05 -8.95 -16.08
N PRO A 267 -0.14 -9.51 -15.85
CA PRO A 267 -0.61 -10.66 -16.62
C PRO A 267 -0.60 -10.41 -18.13
N GLU A 268 -0.22 -11.42 -18.91
CA GLU A 268 -0.07 -11.32 -20.37
C GLU A 268 -1.33 -10.81 -21.08
N ALA A 269 -2.51 -11.26 -20.64
CA ALA A 269 -3.79 -10.76 -21.17
C ALA A 269 -3.98 -9.25 -20.94
N TRP A 270 -3.48 -8.73 -19.81
CA TRP A 270 -3.51 -7.29 -19.52
C TRP A 270 -2.45 -6.52 -20.32
N LEU A 271 -1.25 -7.09 -20.48
CA LEU A 271 -0.21 -6.51 -21.34
C LEU A 271 -0.69 -6.35 -22.78
N GLY A 272 -1.35 -7.38 -23.34
CA GLY A 272 -1.95 -7.30 -24.68
C GLY A 272 -3.01 -6.21 -24.81
N LEU A 273 -3.84 -6.01 -23.78
CA LEU A 273 -4.81 -4.91 -23.74
C LEU A 273 -4.10 -3.55 -23.72
N LEU A 274 -3.11 -3.37 -22.86
CA LEU A 274 -2.33 -2.13 -22.80
C LEU A 274 -1.65 -1.83 -24.14
N GLU A 275 -1.07 -2.84 -24.80
CA GLU A 275 -0.44 -2.67 -26.10
C GLU A 275 -1.43 -2.29 -27.20
N ALA A 276 -2.67 -2.80 -27.15
CA ALA A 276 -3.70 -2.42 -28.11
C ALA A 276 -4.21 -0.98 -27.90
N GLU A 277 -4.41 -0.59 -26.64
CA GLU A 277 -4.92 0.74 -26.27
C GLU A 277 -3.87 1.87 -26.34
N LEU A 278 -2.57 1.51 -26.36
CA LEU A 278 -1.45 2.46 -26.41
C LEU A 278 -0.77 2.56 -27.79
N ARG A 279 -1.31 1.86 -28.80
CA ARG A 279 -0.92 2.03 -30.21
C ARG A 279 -1.53 3.30 -30.79
#